data_AF-A0A915KEA4-F1
#
_entry.id   AF-A0A915KEA4-F1
#
_cell.length_a   1.000
_cell.length_b   1.000
_cell.length_c   1.000
_cell.angle_alpha   90.00
_cell.angle_beta   90.00
_cell.angle_gamma   90.00
#
_symmetry.space_group_name_H-M   'P 1'
#
loop_
_entity.id
_entity.type
_entity.pdbx_description
1 polymer ?
#
loop_
_entity_poly.entity_id
_entity_poly.type
_entity_poly.pdbx_seq_one_letter_code
_entity_poly.pdbx_strand_id
1 'polypeptide(L)' 'MDPDNHRVILNVGGVRHETFKHVLKKIPATKLSRLTEALSNYDPVLNEYFFDRHPDVFAQILNYYRT' A
#
# COMPACT_ATOMS: atom_id res chain seq x y z
N MET A 1 14.25 -6.10 -14.17
CA MET A 1 13.58 -6.20 -12.85
C MET A 1 12.16 -5.72 -13.04
N ASP A 2 11.16 -6.56 -12.79
CA ASP A 2 9.75 -6.17 -12.90
C ASP A 2 9.42 -5.18 -11.77
N PRO A 3 9.04 -3.92 -12.07
CA PRO A 3 8.72 -2.93 -11.05
C PRO A 3 7.55 -3.34 -10.14
N ASP A 4 6.74 -4.31 -10.57
CA ASP A 4 5.60 -4.83 -9.81
C ASP A 4 5.98 -5.92 -8.78
N ASN A 5 7.22 -6.43 -8.86
CA ASN A 5 7.79 -7.30 -7.84
C ASN A 5 8.49 -6.54 -6.69
N HIS A 6 8.42 -5.21 -6.69
CA HIS A 6 8.88 -4.42 -5.55
C HIS A 6 7.88 -4.44 -4.40
N ARG A 7 8.42 -4.45 -3.18
CA ARG A 7 7.64 -4.28 -1.96
C ARG A 7 7.29 -2.80 -1.76
N VAL A 8 6.16 -2.57 -1.10
CA VAL A 8 5.65 -1.27 -0.71
C VAL A 8 5.25 -1.32 0.76
N ILE A 9 5.56 -0.24 1.49
CA ILE A 9 5.18 -0.07 2.89
C ILE A 9 3.97 0.86 2.95
N LEU A 10 2.91 0.39 3.61
CA LEU A 10 1.71 1.14 3.90
C LEU A 10 1.64 1.31 5.42
N ASN A 11 1.99 2.50 5.90
CA ASN A 11 1.87 2.89 7.30
C ASN A 11 0.43 3.36 7.57
N VAL A 12 -0.33 2.58 8.34
CA VAL A 12 -1.73 2.84 8.63
C VAL A 12 -1.91 3.04 10.13
N GLY A 13 -2.26 4.27 10.53
CA GLY A 13 -2.40 4.62 11.94
C GLY A 13 -1.14 4.37 12.78
N GLY A 14 0.04 4.38 12.17
CA GLY A 14 1.32 4.07 12.81
C GLY A 14 1.79 2.62 12.64
N VAL A 15 0.95 1.72 12.12
CA VAL A 15 1.31 0.31 11.89
C VAL A 15 1.75 0.10 10.45
N ARG A 16 2.95 -0.46 10.26
CA ARG A 16 3.49 -0.75 8.93
C ARG A 16 2.98 -2.08 8.40
N HIS A 17 2.29 -2.02 7.26
CA HIS A 17 1.92 -3.18 6.46
C HIS A 17 2.82 -3.26 5.24
N GLU A 18 3.47 -4.41 5.04
CA GLU A 18 4.32 -4.67 3.88
C GLU A 18 3.58 -5.59 2.88
N THR A 19 3.64 -5.25 1.60
CA THR A 19 3.09 -6.07 0.51
C THR A 19 3.82 -5.82 -0.80
N PHE A 20 3.51 -6.56 -1.86
CA PHE A 20 4.05 -6.31 -3.20
C PHE A 20 3.16 -5.38 -4.02
N LYS A 21 3.76 -4.57 -4.91
CA LYS A 21 3.00 -3.70 -5.81
C LYS A 21 2.00 -4.47 -6.69
N HIS A 22 2.36 -5.65 -7.21
CA HIS A 22 1.43 -6.47 -7.99
C HIS A 22 0.19 -6.91 -7.21
N VAL A 23 0.29 -7.14 -5.90
CA VAL A 23 -0.87 -7.51 -5.06
C VAL A 23 -1.91 -6.38 -5.08
N LEU A 24 -1.48 -5.13 -4.94
CA LEU A 24 -2.37 -3.97 -4.97
C LEU A 24 -2.97 -3.71 -6.35
N LYS A 25 -2.35 -4.21 -7.42
CA LYS A 25 -2.83 -4.09 -8.81
C LYS A 25 -3.85 -5.14 -9.21
N LYS A 26 -4.00 -6.25 -8.45
CA LYS A 26 -4.98 -7.31 -8.74
C LYS A 26 -6.41 -6.79 -8.88
N ILE A 27 -6.75 -5.75 -8.13
CA ILE A 27 -8.07 -5.11 -8.18
C ILE A 27 -7.89 -3.69 -8.74
N PRO A 28 -8.14 -3.49 -10.05
CA PRO A 28 -7.93 -2.20 -10.70
C PRO A 28 -8.94 -1.15 -10.19
N ALA A 29 -8.67 0.11 -10.52
CA ALA A 29 -9.52 1.27 -10.18
C ALA A 29 -9.72 1.51 -8.66
N THR A 30 -8.90 0.92 -7.81
CA THR A 30 -8.90 1.19 -6.37
C THR A 30 -7.86 2.25 -6.02
N LYS A 31 -7.97 2.84 -4.82
CA LYS A 31 -6.95 3.81 -4.34
C LYS A 31 -5.58 3.14 -4.24
N LEU A 32 -5.52 1.90 -3.76
CA LEU A 32 -4.27 1.15 -3.60
C LEU A 32 -3.66 0.70 -4.93
N SER A 33 -4.47 0.46 -5.97
CA SER A 33 -3.93 0.12 -7.30
C SER A 33 -3.29 1.31 -8.03
N ARG A 34 -3.44 2.53 -7.50
CA ARG A 34 -2.97 3.79 -8.11
C ARG A 34 -1.94 4.52 -7.25
N LEU A 35 -1.26 3.81 -6.34
CA LEU A 35 -0.19 4.39 -5.53
C LEU A 35 0.95 4.86 -6.43
N THR A 36 1.35 6.12 -6.27
CA THR A 36 2.50 6.73 -6.93
C THR A 36 3.23 7.62 -5.93
N GLU A 37 4.53 7.83 -6.17
CA GLU A 37 5.38 8.67 -5.31
C GLU A 37 5.02 10.16 -5.38
N ALA A 38 4.16 10.54 -6.33
CA ALA A 38 3.61 11.90 -6.44
C ALA A 38 2.43 12.15 -5.49
N LEU A 39 1.93 11.13 -4.79
CA LEU A 39 0.85 11.30 -3.82
C LEU A 39 1.34 12.03 -2.57
N SER A 40 0.52 12.94 -2.05
CA SER A 40 0.85 13.75 -0.87
C SER A 40 1.05 12.94 0.41
N ASN A 41 0.61 11.68 0.43
CA ASN A 41 0.76 10.79 1.56
C ASN A 41 1.96 9.83 1.43
N TYR A 42 2.82 10.03 0.43
CA TYR A 42 4.08 9.31 0.30
C TYR A 42 5.21 10.06 1.01
N ASP A 43 5.98 9.33 1.83
CA ASP A 43 7.20 9.82 2.47
C ASP A 43 8.43 9.26 1.71
N PRO A 44 9.20 10.12 1.01
CA PRO A 44 10.35 9.66 0.23
C PRO A 44 11.58 9.30 1.10
N VAL A 45 11.63 9.74 2.36
CA VAL A 45 12.72 9.42 3.29
C VAL A 45 12.53 8.01 3.85
N LEU A 46 11.29 7.69 4.24
CA LEU A 46 10.92 6.39 4.79
C LEU A 46 10.52 5.37 3.71
N ASN A 47 10.31 5.82 2.47
CA ASN A 47 9.81 5.03 1.34
C ASN A 47 8.49 4.30 1.69
N GLU A 48 7.55 5.04 2.29
CA GLU A 48 6.27 4.51 2.76
C GLU A 48 5.09 5.44 2.45
N TYR A 49 3.89 4.88 2.41
CA TYR A 49 2.64 5.66 2.31
C TYR A 49 1.96 5.72 3.67
N PHE A 50 1.62 6.91 4.14
CA PHE A 50 0.86 7.09 5.38
C PHE A 50 -0.65 7.15 5.12
N PHE A 51 -1.42 6.49 5.97
CA PHE A 51 -2.88 6.56 6.01
C PHE A 51 -3.33 6.77 7.45
N ASP A 52 -3.98 7.89 7.71
CA ASP A 52 -4.60 8.18 9.00
C ASP A 52 -5.91 7.40 9.18
N ARG A 53 -5.80 6.07 9.32
CA ARG A 53 -6.92 5.11 9.37
C ARG A 53 -6.61 3.99 10.37
N HIS A 54 -7.63 3.20 10.71
CA HIS A 54 -7.52 2.11 11.67
C HIS A 54 -6.73 0.93 11.10
N PRO A 55 -5.63 0.47 11.76
CA PRO A 55 -4.77 -0.58 11.24
C PRO A 55 -5.46 -1.95 11.12
N ASP A 56 -6.26 -2.34 12.13
CA ASP A 56 -6.91 -3.66 12.12
C ASP A 56 -7.95 -3.82 11.00
N VAL A 57 -8.69 -2.75 10.69
CA VAL A 57 -9.62 -2.74 9.56
C VAL A 57 -8.86 -2.84 8.24
N PHE A 58 -7.71 -2.15 8.14
CA PHE A 58 -6.89 -2.17 6.94
C PHE A 58 -6.30 -3.55 6.65
N ALA A 59 -5.97 -4.34 7.68
CA ALA A 59 -5.51 -5.72 7.49
C ALA A 59 -6.52 -6.56 6.70
N GLN A 60 -7.82 -6.39 6.94
CA GLN A 60 -8.88 -7.08 6.19
C GLN A 60 -8.95 -6.61 4.73
N ILE A 61 -8.81 -5.30 4.50
CA ILE A 61 -8.75 -4.74 3.14
C ILE A 61 -7.55 -5.34 2.39
N LEU A 62 -6.38 -5.39 3.01
CA LEU A 62 -5.17 -5.92 2.37
C LEU A 62 -5.29 -7.43 2.08
N ASN A 63 -5.96 -8.18 2.95
CA ASN A 63 -6.25 -9.60 2.72
C ASN A 63 -7.17 -9.81 1.51
N TYR A 64 -8.13 -8.93 1.26
CA TYR A 64 -8.99 -9.00 0.08
C TYR A 64 -8.20 -8.99 -1.24
N TYR A 65 -7.09 -8.24 -1.32
CA TYR A 65 -6.19 -8.25 -2.49
C TYR A 65 -5.32 -9.52 -2.60
N ARG A 66 -5.16 -10.31 -1.53
CA ARG A 66 -4.26 -11.47 -1.52
C ARG A 66 -4.93 -12.74 -2.04
N THR A 67 -6.23 -12.86 -1.83
CA THR A 67 -7.09 -13.83 -2.53
C THR A 67 -7.11 -13.62 -4.04
#